data_AF-A0A348PCA1-F1
#
_entry.id   AF-A0A348PCA1-F1
#
_cell.length_a   1.000
_cell.length_b   1.000
_cell.length_c   1.000
_cell.angle_alpha   90.00
_cell.angle_beta   90.00
_cell.angle_gamma   90.00
#
_symmetry.space_group_name_H-M   'P 1'
#
loop_
_entity.id
_entity.type
_entity.pdbx_description
1 polymer ?
#
loop_
_entity_poly.entity_id
_entity_poly.type
_entity_poly.pdbx_seq_one_letter_code
_entity_poly.pdbx_strand_id
1 'polypeptide(L)'
;MQTYTPISRFRPTLLAIIANCAGLAAALPAGAGGVPGDECIDAILVTSSAPVSVNTATMTASANPPSNIAGPCPFLSWGATTKDAWFRFDAPRDGRLTALLCGSNYDTSVVMYQGTCDSLFRIACDDDDCQPSGPTYQSKIM
;
A
#
# COMPACT_ATOMS: atom_id res chain seq x y z
N MET A 1 22.39 6.16 19.85
CA MET A 1 22.46 4.74 19.44
C MET A 1 21.03 4.24 19.36
N GLN A 2 20.42 4.34 18.18
CA GLN A 2 19.01 3.99 17.99
C GLN A 2 18.94 2.46 17.85
N THR A 3 18.38 1.81 18.86
CA THR A 3 18.07 0.38 18.81
C THR A 3 16.95 0.17 17.81
N TYR A 4 17.31 -0.28 16.61
CA TYR A 4 16.34 -0.84 15.66
C TYR A 4 15.87 -2.18 16.23
N THR A 5 14.63 -2.22 16.71
CA THR A 5 13.98 -3.48 17.05
C THR A 5 13.91 -4.30 15.76
N PRO A 6 14.54 -5.48 15.67
CA PRO A 6 14.36 -6.33 14.50
C PRO A 6 12.86 -6.61 14.38
N ILE A 7 12.27 -6.33 13.21
CA ILE A 7 10.85 -6.54 12.92
C ILE A 7 10.53 -8.00 13.24
N SER A 8 10.03 -8.24 14.46
CA SER A 8 9.95 -9.58 15.01
C SER A 8 8.67 -10.23 14.54
N ARG A 9 8.82 -11.10 13.54
CA ARG A 9 7.87 -12.14 13.10
C ARG A 9 6.65 -11.63 12.34
N PHE A 10 6.76 -11.63 11.02
CA PHE A 10 5.64 -11.44 10.11
C PHE A 10 4.72 -12.67 10.16
N ARG A 11 3.52 -12.53 10.72
CA ARG A 11 2.40 -13.47 10.57
C ARG A 11 1.89 -13.45 9.12
N PRO A 12 1.31 -14.55 8.62
CA PRO A 12 1.40 -14.93 7.20
C PRO A 12 0.57 -14.09 6.23
N THR A 13 -0.31 -13.21 6.69
CA THR A 13 -1.11 -12.37 5.77
C THR A 13 -0.66 -10.93 5.89
N LEU A 14 0.03 -10.49 4.84
CA LEU A 14 0.37 -9.10 4.65
C LEU A 14 -0.54 -8.49 3.59
N LEU A 15 -1.13 -7.35 3.91
CA LEU A 15 -1.85 -6.52 2.96
C LEU A 15 -1.04 -5.26 2.69
N ALA A 16 -0.81 -4.94 1.43
CA ALA A 16 -0.23 -3.68 1.02
C ALA A 16 -1.31 -2.88 0.29
N ILE A 17 -1.44 -1.61 0.65
CA ILE A 17 -2.25 -0.67 -0.11
C ILE A 17 -1.30 0.27 -0.84
N ILE A 18 -1.51 0.45 -2.13
CA ILE A 18 -0.76 1.36 -3.00
C ILE A 18 -1.73 2.40 -3.53
N ALA A 19 -1.48 3.69 -3.31
CA ALA A 19 -2.37 4.75 -3.77
C ALA A 19 -1.70 5.67 -4.81
N ASN A 20 -2.50 6.27 -5.69
CA ASN A 20 -2.08 7.34 -6.60
C ASN A 20 -2.54 8.68 -6.05
N CYS A 21 -1.61 9.61 -5.83
CA CYS A 21 -1.86 10.87 -5.13
C CYS A 21 -2.49 11.98 -6.00
N ALA A 22 -2.78 11.76 -7.29
CA ALA A 22 -3.37 12.79 -8.16
C ALA A 22 -4.91 12.93 -8.00
N GLY A 23 -5.37 14.13 -7.61
CA GLY A 23 -6.76 14.42 -7.23
C GLY A 23 -7.81 14.60 -8.35
N LEU A 24 -9.07 14.67 -7.89
CA LEU A 24 -10.39 14.74 -8.57
C LEU A 24 -10.87 13.42 -9.25
N ALA A 25 -12.12 12.94 -9.13
CA ALA A 25 -13.37 13.43 -8.54
C ALA A 25 -14.41 12.29 -8.37
N ALA A 26 -15.50 12.63 -7.68
CA ALA A 26 -16.82 11.98 -7.57
C ALA A 26 -16.95 10.73 -6.66
N ALA A 27 -17.73 10.89 -5.58
CA ALA A 27 -18.16 9.81 -4.70
C ALA A 27 -19.32 9.02 -5.34
N LEU A 28 -19.16 7.70 -5.41
CA LEU A 28 -20.23 6.73 -5.61
C LEU A 28 -20.32 5.86 -4.35
N PRO A 29 -21.50 5.31 -4.01
CA PRO A 29 -21.63 4.49 -2.82
C PRO A 29 -20.83 3.19 -3.00
N ALA A 30 -20.16 2.77 -1.92
CA ALA A 30 -19.43 1.52 -1.84
C ALA A 30 -20.32 0.34 -2.23
N GLY A 31 -19.99 -0.28 -3.36
CA GLY A 31 -20.61 -1.50 -3.84
C GLY A 31 -19.50 -2.49 -4.17
N ALA A 32 -19.43 -3.56 -3.39
CA ALA A 32 -18.54 -4.68 -3.62
C ALA A 32 -18.70 -5.22 -5.06
N GLY A 33 -17.61 -5.19 -5.83
CA GLY A 33 -17.45 -5.85 -7.13
C GLY A 33 -17.29 -4.89 -8.31
N GLY A 34 -16.05 -4.67 -8.75
CA GLY A 34 -15.79 -3.92 -9.99
C GLY A 34 -14.42 -4.09 -10.62
N VAL A 35 -13.33 -4.04 -9.85
CA VAL A 35 -11.95 -4.11 -10.38
C VAL A 35 -11.10 -4.92 -9.40
N PRO A 36 -10.42 -6.00 -9.84
CA PRO A 36 -9.58 -6.79 -8.95
C PRO A 36 -8.53 -5.93 -8.23
N GLY A 37 -8.46 -6.07 -6.91
CA GLY A 37 -7.56 -5.32 -6.05
C GLY A 37 -8.00 -3.89 -5.77
N ASP A 38 -9.24 -3.51 -6.06
CA ASP A 38 -9.75 -2.19 -5.69
C ASP A 38 -10.02 -2.10 -4.18
N GLU A 39 -10.42 -3.21 -3.58
CA GLU A 39 -10.76 -3.26 -2.16
C GLU A 39 -9.94 -4.32 -1.44
N CYS A 40 -9.87 -4.18 -0.12
CA CYS A 40 -9.17 -5.13 0.73
C CYS A 40 -9.65 -6.58 0.51
N ILE A 41 -10.96 -6.75 0.33
CA ILE A 41 -11.59 -8.07 0.22
C ILE A 41 -11.24 -8.80 -1.08
N ASP A 42 -10.85 -8.06 -2.13
CA ASP A 42 -10.47 -8.60 -3.44
C ASP A 42 -9.02 -8.30 -3.81
N ALA A 43 -8.17 -8.08 -2.81
CA ALA A 43 -6.75 -7.81 -2.94
C ALA A 43 -6.04 -8.80 -3.89
N ILE A 44 -5.18 -8.27 -4.75
CA ILE A 44 -4.41 -9.05 -5.72
C ILE A 44 -3.37 -9.90 -4.97
N LEU A 45 -3.44 -11.23 -5.13
CA LEU A 45 -2.46 -12.13 -4.52
C LEU A 45 -1.12 -12.06 -5.25
N VAL A 46 -0.08 -11.65 -4.53
CA VAL A 46 1.31 -11.66 -4.99
C VAL A 46 1.94 -12.99 -4.59
N THR A 47 2.24 -13.85 -5.55
CA THR A 47 2.77 -15.21 -5.31
C THR A 47 4.24 -15.38 -5.69
N SER A 48 4.84 -14.36 -6.34
CA SER A 48 6.23 -14.40 -6.79
C SER A 48 6.86 -13.01 -6.65
N SER A 49 8.19 -12.94 -6.83
CA SER A 49 8.92 -11.66 -6.86
C SER A 49 8.85 -10.94 -8.21
N ALA A 50 8.03 -11.44 -9.16
CA ALA A 50 7.82 -10.75 -10.43
C ALA A 50 7.09 -9.42 -10.18
N PRO A 51 7.46 -8.33 -10.89
CA PRO A 51 6.73 -7.07 -10.79
C PRO A 51 5.25 -7.26 -11.13
N VAL A 52 4.36 -6.70 -10.31
CA VAL A 52 2.94 -6.63 -10.58
C VAL A 52 2.60 -5.21 -10.99
N SER A 53 2.12 -5.04 -12.22
CA SER A 53 1.68 -3.73 -12.72
C SER A 53 0.26 -3.45 -12.26
N VAL A 54 0.01 -2.22 -11.82
CA VAL A 54 -1.33 -1.77 -11.41
C VAL A 54 -1.67 -0.43 -12.04
N ASN A 55 -2.94 -0.31 -12.43
CA ASN A 55 -3.51 0.91 -12.95
C ASN A 55 -4.69 1.31 -12.06
N THR A 56 -4.54 2.45 -11.37
CA THR A 56 -5.55 2.96 -10.43
C THR A 56 -6.64 3.78 -11.10
N ALA A 57 -6.65 3.95 -12.43
CA ALA A 57 -7.59 4.84 -13.12
C ALA A 57 -9.07 4.47 -12.86
N THR A 58 -9.38 3.18 -12.75
CA THR A 58 -10.72 2.65 -12.51
C THR A 58 -10.97 2.26 -11.05
N MET A 59 -9.99 2.49 -10.17
CA MET A 59 -10.10 2.20 -8.75
C MET A 59 -10.83 3.30 -7.98
N THR A 60 -11.18 3.01 -6.75
CA THR A 60 -11.85 3.89 -5.80
C THR A 60 -10.95 4.14 -4.59
N ALA A 61 -11.36 5.07 -3.74
CA ALA A 61 -10.64 5.31 -2.49
C ALA A 61 -11.12 4.33 -1.43
N SER A 62 -10.19 3.74 -0.68
CA SER A 62 -10.51 2.89 0.46
C SER A 62 -11.46 3.60 1.42
N ALA A 63 -12.50 2.90 1.90
CA ALA A 63 -13.45 3.44 2.87
C ALA A 63 -12.79 3.93 4.17
N ASN A 64 -11.65 3.32 4.54
CA ASN A 64 -10.86 3.66 5.71
C ASN A 64 -9.39 3.92 5.31
N PRO A 65 -9.06 5.10 4.76
CA PRO A 65 -7.69 5.38 4.35
C PRO A 65 -6.75 5.43 5.57
N PRO A 66 -5.46 5.06 5.42
CA PRO A 66 -4.43 5.24 6.43
C PRO A 66 -4.36 6.69 6.90
N SER A 67 -4.06 6.88 8.19
CA SER A 67 -3.84 8.22 8.73
C SER A 67 -2.53 8.83 8.20
N ASN A 68 -2.62 10.04 7.65
CA ASN A 68 -1.46 10.82 7.15
C ASN A 68 -0.80 11.70 8.23
N ILE A 69 -1.40 11.81 9.42
CA ILE A 69 -0.99 12.79 10.45
C ILE A 69 -0.61 12.13 11.77
N ALA A 70 -0.85 10.82 11.94
CA ALA A 70 -0.62 10.11 13.18
C ALA A 70 0.13 8.79 12.98
N GLY A 71 1.09 8.53 13.88
CA GLY A 71 1.89 7.30 13.93
C GLY A 71 3.16 7.34 13.07
N PRO A 72 3.78 6.17 12.78
CA PRO A 72 5.16 6.09 12.27
C PRO A 72 5.40 6.63 10.86
N CYS A 73 4.37 6.92 10.06
CA CYS A 73 4.54 7.47 8.71
C CYS A 73 3.59 8.64 8.49
N PRO A 74 4.02 9.87 8.83
CA PRO A 74 3.32 11.06 8.38
C PRO A 74 3.55 11.27 6.87
N PHE A 75 2.70 12.10 6.26
CA PHE A 75 2.88 12.64 4.90
C PHE A 75 2.65 11.70 3.71
N LEU A 76 1.94 10.58 3.88
CA LEU A 76 1.54 9.71 2.76
C LEU A 76 0.64 10.42 1.71
N SER A 77 0.16 11.63 1.99
CA SER A 77 -0.66 12.42 1.06
C SER A 77 -2.00 11.77 0.62
N TRP A 78 -2.56 10.85 1.41
CA TRP A 78 -3.86 10.25 1.08
C TRP A 78 -5.02 11.15 1.49
N GLY A 79 -6.10 11.10 0.75
CA GLY A 79 -7.35 11.78 1.06
C GLY A 79 -8.53 10.84 0.87
N ALA A 80 -9.71 11.32 1.24
CA ALA A 80 -10.97 10.56 1.08
C ALA A 80 -11.32 10.22 -0.38
N THR A 81 -10.56 10.72 -1.36
CA THR A 81 -10.75 10.49 -2.79
C THR A 81 -9.51 9.92 -3.47
N THR A 82 -8.46 9.59 -2.72
CA THR A 82 -7.23 9.03 -3.28
C THR A 82 -7.50 7.59 -3.67
N LYS A 83 -7.37 7.28 -4.96
CA LYS A 83 -7.60 5.93 -5.47
C LYS A 83 -6.46 5.03 -5.06
N ASP A 84 -6.79 3.82 -4.62
CA ASP A 84 -5.81 2.87 -4.12
C ASP A 84 -6.05 1.44 -4.60
N ALA A 85 -5.03 0.62 -4.43
CA ALA A 85 -4.96 -0.76 -4.86
C ALA A 85 -4.48 -1.63 -3.70
N TRP A 86 -5.17 -2.74 -3.47
CA TRP A 86 -4.88 -3.72 -2.45
C TRP A 86 -4.16 -4.94 -3.02
N PHE A 87 -3.09 -5.32 -2.34
CA PHE A 87 -2.32 -6.53 -2.61
C PHE A 87 -2.26 -7.37 -1.36
N ARG A 88 -2.27 -8.69 -1.55
CA ARG A 88 -2.07 -9.67 -0.49
C ARG A 88 -0.82 -10.48 -0.77
N PHE A 89 0.00 -10.67 0.26
CA PHE A 89 1.11 -11.62 0.23
C PHE A 89 0.92 -12.63 1.36
N ASP A 90 0.86 -13.91 0.98
CA ASP A 90 0.84 -15.03 1.92
C ASP A 90 2.28 -15.50 2.17
N ALA A 91 2.87 -15.04 3.27
CA ALA A 91 4.26 -15.36 3.58
C ALA A 91 4.40 -16.86 3.88
N PRO A 92 5.21 -17.63 3.11
CA PRO A 92 5.37 -19.06 3.33
C PRO A 92 6.19 -19.40 4.58
N ARG A 93 6.94 -18.43 5.10
CA ARG A 93 7.76 -18.50 6.31
C ARG A 93 8.14 -17.09 6.77
N ASP A 94 8.55 -16.96 8.02
CA ASP A 94 9.15 -15.74 8.55
C ASP A 94 10.35 -15.31 7.70
N GLY A 95 10.44 -14.01 7.41
CA GLY A 95 11.51 -13.45 6.60
C GLY A 95 11.35 -11.95 6.43
N ARG A 96 12.21 -11.36 5.60
CA ARG A 96 12.11 -9.95 5.21
C ARG A 96 11.31 -9.84 3.93
N LEU A 97 10.29 -9.00 3.92
CA LEU A 97 9.60 -8.59 2.71
C LEU A 97 10.01 -7.16 2.37
N THR A 98 10.28 -6.94 1.09
CA THR A 98 10.53 -5.60 0.54
C THR A 98 9.40 -5.27 -0.42
N ALA A 99 8.75 -4.12 -0.25
CA ALA A 99 7.93 -3.53 -1.29
C ALA A 99 8.75 -2.49 -2.04
N LEU A 100 8.75 -2.58 -3.36
CA LEU A 100 9.52 -1.71 -4.23
C LEU A 100 8.58 -1.17 -5.31
N LEU A 101 8.23 0.10 -5.22
CA LEU A 101 7.43 0.79 -6.23
C LEU A 101 8.30 1.72 -7.10
N CYS A 102 9.63 1.70 -6.88
CA CYS A 102 10.59 2.43 -7.70
C CYS A 102 10.44 2.06 -9.17
N GLY A 103 10.38 3.07 -10.04
CA GLY A 103 10.15 2.88 -11.48
C GLY A 103 8.69 2.99 -11.91
N SER A 104 7.76 3.23 -10.97
CA SER A 104 6.41 3.67 -11.28
C SER A 104 6.43 5.00 -12.05
N ASN A 105 5.46 5.18 -12.95
CA ASN A 105 5.32 6.39 -13.76
C ASN A 105 4.37 7.43 -13.14
N TYR A 106 3.98 7.25 -11.88
CA TYR A 106 3.19 8.16 -11.06
C TYR A 106 3.78 8.26 -9.65
N ASP A 107 3.26 9.19 -8.87
CA ASP A 107 3.63 9.41 -7.47
C ASP A 107 2.97 8.33 -6.60
N THR A 108 3.75 7.63 -5.76
CA THR A 108 3.29 6.44 -5.03
C THR A 108 3.58 6.50 -3.54
N SER A 109 2.55 6.30 -2.73
CA SER A 109 2.70 5.90 -1.33
C SER A 109 2.24 4.47 -1.14
N VAL A 110 2.86 3.81 -0.16
CA VAL A 110 2.55 2.43 0.20
C VAL A 110 2.39 2.29 1.71
N VAL A 111 1.41 1.50 2.12
CA VAL A 111 1.23 1.10 3.52
C VAL A 111 1.12 -0.40 3.60
N MET A 112 1.89 -1.02 4.50
CA MET A 112 1.83 -2.43 4.83
C MET A 112 1.06 -2.66 6.13
N TYR A 113 0.17 -3.63 6.08
CA TYR A 113 -0.66 -4.10 7.17
C TYR A 113 -0.48 -5.59 7.40
N GLN A 114 -0.61 -6.01 8.64
CA GLN A 114 -0.76 -7.40 9.04
C GLN A 114 -2.18 -7.61 9.58
N GLY A 115 -2.82 -8.72 9.23
CA GLY A 115 -4.15 -9.09 9.74
C GLY A 115 -5.15 -9.41 8.63
N THR A 116 -6.44 -9.21 8.92
CA THR A 116 -7.55 -9.37 7.97
C THR A 116 -8.15 -8.01 7.65
N CYS A 117 -8.97 -7.91 6.61
CA CYS A 117 -9.63 -6.65 6.24
C CYS A 117 -10.42 -5.99 7.37
N ASP A 118 -11.01 -6.81 8.25
CA ASP A 118 -11.76 -6.32 9.41
C ASP A 118 -10.87 -5.95 10.61
N SER A 119 -9.57 -6.29 10.55
CA SER A 119 -8.62 -6.07 11.64
C SER A 119 -7.19 -5.92 11.11
N LEU A 120 -6.91 -4.77 10.50
CA LEU A 120 -5.61 -4.44 9.94
C LEU A 120 -4.73 -3.71 10.97
N PHE A 121 -3.50 -4.20 11.14
CA PHE A 121 -2.47 -3.55 11.95
C PHE A 121 -1.34 -3.03 11.05
N ARG A 122 -1.17 -1.71 10.99
CA ARG A 122 -0.11 -1.08 10.18
C ARG A 122 1.26 -1.44 10.74
N ILE A 123 2.13 -1.98 9.90
CA ILE A 123 3.48 -2.40 10.28
C ILE A 123 4.60 -1.59 9.62
N ALA A 124 4.34 -1.01 8.44
CA ALA A 124 5.28 -0.17 7.72
C ALA A 124 4.54 0.71 6.71
N CYS A 125 5.19 1.76 6.25
CA CYS A 125 4.68 2.67 5.24
C CYS A 125 5.82 3.52 4.70
N ASP A 126 5.66 4.01 3.48
CA ASP A 126 6.62 4.90 2.83
C ASP A 126 5.94 5.69 1.69
N ASP A 127 6.55 6.82 1.30
CA ASP A 127 6.12 7.69 0.19
C ASP A 127 7.27 7.90 -0.83
N ASP A 128 8.48 8.26 -0.36
CA ASP A 128 9.50 8.88 -1.22
C ASP A 128 10.92 8.26 -1.13
N ASP A 129 11.07 7.01 -0.67
CA ASP A 129 12.40 6.42 -0.40
C ASP A 129 13.14 5.82 -1.63
N CYS A 130 12.66 6.05 -2.86
CA CYS A 130 13.35 5.68 -4.10
C CYS A 130 14.27 6.81 -4.64
N GLN A 131 15.58 6.78 -4.35
CA GLN A 131 16.57 7.74 -4.90
C GLN A 131 17.33 7.19 -6.14
N PRO A 132 17.62 8.00 -7.21
CA PRO A 132 17.28 9.42 -7.36
C PRO A 132 15.83 9.60 -7.83
N SER A 133 15.27 10.75 -7.48
CA SER A 133 14.00 11.27 -7.95
C SER A 133 13.82 11.00 -9.45
N GLY A 134 12.98 10.02 -9.78
CA GLY A 134 12.39 9.92 -11.11
C GLY A 134 11.57 11.18 -11.41
N PRO A 135 10.83 11.25 -12.53
CA PRO A 135 9.89 12.34 -12.75
C PRO A 135 8.79 12.41 -11.65
N THR A 136 8.66 11.37 -10.84
CA THR A 136 7.68 11.24 -9.76
C THR A 136 8.37 10.78 -8.47
N TYR A 137 7.72 11.00 -7.32
CA TYR A 137 8.17 10.50 -6.01
C TYR A 137 7.67 9.06 -5.85
N GLN A 138 8.53 8.10 -5.50
CA GLN A 138 8.11 6.70 -5.36
C GLN A 138 8.59 6.07 -4.05
N SER A 139 7.83 5.09 -3.61
CA SER A 139 7.97 4.49 -2.29
C SER A 139 8.67 3.13 -2.28
N LYS A 140 9.29 2.85 -1.14
CA LYS A 140 10.01 1.62 -0.86
C LYS A 140 9.98 1.28 0.63
N ILE A 141 9.60 0.06 0.96
CA ILE A 141 9.70 -0.51 2.31
C ILE A 141 10.73 -1.63 2.30
N MET A 142 11.71 -1.60 3.22
CA MET A 142 12.79 -2.60 3.35
C MET A 142 12.76 -3.40 4.65
#